data_AF-A0A847YRF2-F1
#
_entry.id   AF-A0A847YRF2-F1
#
_cell.length_a   1.000
_cell.length_b   1.000
_cell.length_c   1.000
_cell.angle_alpha   90.00
_cell.angle_beta   90.00
_cell.angle_gamma   90.00
#
_symmetry.space_group_name_H-M   'P 1'
#
loop_
_entity.id
_entity.type
_entity.pdbx_description
1 polymer ?
#
loop_
_entity_poly.entity_id
_entity_poly.type
_entity_poly.pdbx_seq_one_letter_code
_entity_poly.pdbx_strand_id
1 'polypeptide(L)'
;LAFLAGEKWRLDVFESGGDIYCASASAMFHVPVEKHGVNSHLRQKGKISELALGYGGSVGALKAMGALEMGLTEDELKPLVDSWRSSNPNITKLWWDVDRTVKEAVRLRTLTKTHGINLYYQRGMLFIELPSGRKLSYVKPKIEQNKFGGESVTYEGTGNTKKWERIESYGPKFVENIVQAISRDILAYAMKTLRHCFICGHVHDELIIESSMGVSLESVCEQMGRTPPWMKGLSLRADGYETMFYKKD
;
A
#
# COMPACT_ATOMS: atom_id res chain seq x y z
N LEU A 1 0.76 4.48 -0.78
CA LEU A 1 0.50 4.75 0.65
C LEU A 1 0.94 6.16 1.07
N ALA A 2 2.24 6.46 1.07
CA ALA A 2 2.78 7.76 1.49
C ALA A 2 2.11 8.97 0.82
N PHE A 3 1.86 8.88 -0.49
CA PHE A 3 1.17 9.93 -1.24
C PHE A 3 -0.25 10.21 -0.75
N LEU A 4 -1.06 9.16 -0.51
CA LEU A 4 -2.42 9.34 0.02
C LEU A 4 -2.42 9.91 1.44
N ALA A 5 -1.41 9.55 2.23
CA ALA A 5 -1.25 10.07 3.57
C ALA A 5 -0.71 11.51 3.60
N GLY A 6 -0.03 11.97 2.54
CA GLY A 6 0.75 13.21 2.57
C GLY A 6 2.01 13.09 3.43
N GLU A 7 2.61 11.89 3.51
CA GLU A 7 3.81 11.65 4.32
C GLU A 7 5.07 12.18 3.61
N LYS A 8 5.33 13.49 3.80
CA LYS A 8 6.27 14.27 2.98
C LYS A 8 7.68 13.69 2.95
N TRP A 9 8.24 13.32 4.10
CA TRP A 9 9.63 12.83 4.14
C TRP A 9 9.84 11.58 3.28
N ARG A 10 8.83 10.70 3.18
CA ARG A 10 8.88 9.53 2.30
C ARG A 10 8.81 9.94 0.84
N LEU A 11 7.95 10.90 0.52
CA LEU A 11 7.85 11.44 -0.84
C LEU A 11 9.18 12.05 -1.27
N ASP A 12 9.83 12.83 -0.40
CA ASP A 12 11.14 13.43 -0.66
C ASP A 12 12.22 12.34 -0.91
N VAL A 13 12.17 11.20 -0.18
CA VAL A 13 13.05 10.04 -0.42
C VAL A 13 12.78 9.41 -1.80
N PHE A 14 11.52 9.22 -2.18
CA PHE A 14 11.19 8.68 -3.50
C PHE A 14 11.59 9.64 -4.64
N GLU A 15 11.38 10.94 -4.46
CA GLU A 15 11.76 11.98 -5.42
C GLU A 15 13.28 12.10 -5.59
N SER A 16 14.05 11.91 -4.53
CA SER A 16 15.52 11.87 -4.61
C SER A 16 16.08 10.52 -5.09
N GLY A 17 15.24 9.49 -5.26
CA GLY A 17 15.69 8.14 -5.61
C GLY A 17 16.40 7.40 -4.48
N GLY A 18 16.17 7.82 -3.23
CA GLY A 18 16.74 7.19 -2.05
C GLY A 18 16.16 5.82 -1.74
N ASP A 19 16.93 5.02 -1.00
CA ASP A 19 16.46 3.71 -0.51
C ASP A 19 15.52 3.92 0.70
N ILE A 20 14.23 3.69 0.48
CA ILE A 20 13.20 3.88 1.52
C ILE A 20 13.45 3.01 2.75
N TYR A 21 14.09 1.84 2.63
CA TYR A 21 14.38 0.98 3.77
C TYR A 21 15.51 1.56 4.62
N CYS A 22 16.53 2.13 3.99
CA CYS A 22 17.56 2.89 4.68
C CYS A 22 16.97 4.12 5.38
N ALA A 23 16.18 4.93 4.66
CA ALA A 23 15.58 6.13 5.23
C ALA A 23 14.63 5.81 6.40
N SER A 24 13.84 4.75 6.28
CA SER A 24 12.94 4.31 7.36
C SER A 24 13.72 3.81 8.57
N ALA A 25 14.79 3.03 8.37
CA ALA A 25 15.68 2.64 9.46
C ALA A 25 16.32 3.87 10.13
N SER A 26 16.79 4.84 9.35
CA SER A 26 17.36 6.07 9.90
C SER A 26 16.36 6.87 10.73
N ALA A 27 15.13 7.01 10.26
CA ALA A 27 14.07 7.70 10.98
C ALA A 27 13.74 6.99 12.31
N MET A 28 13.71 5.65 12.30
CA MET A 28 13.33 4.85 13.45
C MET A 28 14.41 4.72 14.53
N PHE A 29 15.68 4.63 14.12
CA PHE A 29 16.82 4.43 15.03
C PHE A 29 17.62 5.72 15.30
N HIS A 30 17.24 6.83 14.65
CA HIS A 30 17.91 8.13 14.77
C HIS A 30 19.42 8.08 14.47
N VAL A 31 19.82 7.25 13.50
CA VAL A 31 21.22 7.11 13.02
C VAL A 31 21.26 7.09 11.48
N PRO A 32 22.34 7.55 10.84
CA PRO A 32 22.49 7.42 9.38
C PRO A 32 22.57 5.94 8.98
N VAL A 33 21.88 5.56 7.90
CA VAL A 33 21.86 4.20 7.36
C VAL A 33 22.08 4.27 5.85
N GLU A 34 23.09 3.57 5.35
CA GLU A 34 23.41 3.50 3.93
C GLU A 34 23.44 2.04 3.47
N LYS A 35 22.92 1.78 2.25
CA LYS A 35 22.74 0.41 1.73
C LYS A 35 24.02 -0.43 1.74
N HIS A 36 25.16 0.19 1.42
CA HIS A 36 26.48 -0.43 1.40
C HIS A 36 27.49 0.33 2.27
N GLY A 37 27.02 0.95 3.35
CA GLY A 37 27.84 1.84 4.18
C GLY A 37 27.51 1.75 5.66
N VAL A 38 27.51 2.91 6.32
CA VAL A 38 27.27 3.02 7.76
C VAL A 38 25.93 2.41 8.15
N ASN A 39 25.93 1.61 9.21
CA ASN A 39 24.76 0.92 9.75
C ASN A 39 23.94 0.12 8.72
N SER A 40 24.55 -0.37 7.63
CA SER A 40 23.88 -1.13 6.57
C SER A 40 23.05 -2.33 7.08
N HIS A 41 23.47 -2.95 8.19
CA HIS A 41 22.72 -4.01 8.88
C HIS A 41 21.31 -3.57 9.33
N LEU A 42 21.09 -2.28 9.63
CA LEU A 42 19.78 -1.75 10.00
C LEU A 42 18.82 -1.63 8.82
N ARG A 43 19.30 -1.62 7.58
CA ARG A 43 18.45 -1.60 6.38
C ARG A 43 17.46 -2.76 6.38
N GLN A 44 17.90 -3.93 6.82
CA GLN A 44 17.05 -5.12 6.93
C GLN A 44 15.91 -4.91 7.94
N LYS A 45 16.19 -4.25 9.08
CA LYS A 45 15.17 -3.85 10.06
C LYS A 45 14.20 -2.80 9.49
N GLY A 46 14.71 -1.85 8.70
CA GLY A 46 13.88 -0.91 7.94
C GLY A 46 12.94 -1.61 6.95
N LYS A 47 13.47 -2.56 6.17
CA LYS A 47 12.70 -3.33 5.17
C LYS A 47 11.53 -4.09 5.79
N ILE A 48 11.79 -4.87 6.84
CA ILE A 48 10.71 -5.65 7.47
C ILE A 48 9.65 -4.75 8.10
N SER A 49 10.06 -3.62 8.68
CA SER A 49 9.15 -2.62 9.26
C SER A 49 8.25 -1.98 8.20
N GLU A 50 8.83 -1.58 7.06
CA GLU A 50 8.08 -1.03 5.93
C GLU A 50 7.00 -1.98 5.43
N LEU A 51 7.36 -3.24 5.24
CA LEU A 51 6.46 -4.24 4.67
C LEU A 51 5.39 -4.70 5.68
N ALA A 52 5.74 -4.81 6.96
CA ALA A 52 4.82 -5.31 7.97
C ALA A 52 3.88 -4.23 8.52
N LEU A 53 4.35 -2.98 8.68
CA LEU A 53 3.69 -2.01 9.55
C LEU A 53 2.82 -0.99 8.78
N GLY A 54 3.03 -0.82 7.47
CA GLY A 54 2.32 0.14 6.62
C GLY A 54 0.79 -0.01 6.58
N TYR A 55 0.27 -1.17 6.95
CA TYR A 55 -1.17 -1.45 6.98
C TYR A 55 -1.63 -1.98 8.35
N GLY A 56 -1.05 -1.43 9.42
CA GLY A 56 -1.51 -1.69 10.79
C GLY A 56 -0.99 -2.99 11.40
N GLY A 57 -0.02 -3.65 10.75
CA GLY A 57 0.71 -4.77 11.36
C GLY A 57 1.37 -4.36 12.68
N SER A 58 1.62 -5.37 13.49
CA SER A 58 2.21 -5.23 14.83
C SER A 58 3.18 -6.39 15.05
N VAL A 59 3.51 -6.69 16.30
CA VAL A 59 4.41 -7.79 16.72
C VAL A 59 4.14 -9.09 15.96
N GLY A 60 2.88 -9.50 15.83
CA GLY A 60 2.53 -10.74 15.10
C GLY A 60 2.89 -10.71 13.62
N ALA A 61 2.74 -9.56 12.96
CA ALA A 61 3.11 -9.40 11.54
C ALA A 61 4.64 -9.42 11.38
N LEU A 62 5.38 -8.80 12.31
CA LEU A 62 6.84 -8.86 12.32
C LEU A 62 7.34 -10.31 12.50
N LYS A 63 6.77 -11.05 13.46
CA LYS A 63 7.09 -12.48 13.65
C LYS A 63 6.83 -13.28 12.38
N ALA A 64 5.66 -13.10 11.75
CA ALA A 64 5.30 -13.81 10.51
C ALA A 64 6.22 -13.48 9.32
N MET A 65 6.84 -12.30 9.32
CA MET A 65 7.79 -11.83 8.29
C MET A 65 9.24 -12.23 8.58
N GLY A 66 9.48 -13.06 9.59
CA GLY A 66 10.81 -13.59 9.90
C GLY A 66 11.65 -12.71 10.81
N ALA A 67 11.06 -11.76 11.56
CA ALA A 67 11.82 -10.79 12.36
C ALA A 67 12.81 -11.44 13.33
N LEU A 68 12.40 -12.55 13.97
CA LEU A 68 13.21 -13.23 14.98
C LEU A 68 14.39 -13.96 14.33
N GLU A 69 14.15 -14.62 13.21
CA GLU A 69 15.15 -15.29 12.37
C GLU A 69 16.18 -14.29 11.81
N MET A 70 15.79 -13.02 11.68
CA MET A 70 16.63 -11.91 11.23
C MET A 70 17.39 -11.22 12.39
N GLY A 71 17.36 -11.80 13.60
CA GLY A 71 18.15 -11.36 14.75
C GLY A 71 17.49 -10.28 15.62
N LEU A 72 16.19 -10.02 15.45
CA LEU A 72 15.44 -9.22 16.43
C LEU A 72 14.99 -10.11 17.59
N THR A 73 15.05 -9.58 18.80
CA THR A 73 14.49 -10.20 20.00
C THR A 73 13.00 -9.86 20.16
N GLU A 74 12.26 -10.66 20.92
CA GLU A 74 10.82 -10.41 21.13
C GLU A 74 10.55 -9.04 21.76
N ASP A 75 11.40 -8.62 22.70
CA ASP A 75 11.28 -7.35 23.42
C ASP A 75 11.57 -6.14 22.52
N GLU A 76 12.30 -6.32 21.41
CA GLU A 76 12.56 -5.26 20.43
C GLU A 76 11.37 -5.04 19.47
N LEU A 77 10.48 -6.02 19.29
CA LEU A 77 9.44 -5.95 18.26
C LEU A 77 8.42 -4.85 18.53
N LYS A 78 7.99 -4.69 19.78
CA LYS A 78 6.99 -3.68 20.15
C LYS A 78 7.57 -2.26 20.05
N PRO A 79 8.76 -1.94 20.60
CA PRO A 79 9.44 -0.68 20.35
C PRO A 79 9.62 -0.36 18.85
N LEU A 80 9.91 -1.36 18.03
CA LEU A 80 10.04 -1.17 16.58
C LEU A 80 8.72 -0.72 15.94
N VAL A 81 7.60 -1.35 16.34
CA VAL A 81 6.25 -0.95 15.90
C VAL A 81 5.96 0.51 16.28
N ASP A 82 6.28 0.89 17.52
CA ASP A 82 5.97 2.21 18.05
C ASP A 82 6.86 3.30 17.43
N SER A 83 8.14 3.00 17.19
CA SER A 83 9.07 3.88 16.48
C SER A 83 8.63 4.11 15.03
N TRP A 84 8.23 3.05 14.31
CA TRP A 84 7.72 3.19 12.95
C TRP A 84 6.47 4.08 12.91
N ARG A 85 5.50 3.87 13.82
CA ARG A 85 4.28 4.68 13.88
C ARG A 85 4.58 6.14 14.19
N SER A 86 5.50 6.39 15.12
CA SER A 86 5.93 7.74 15.50
C SER A 86 6.64 8.47 14.35
N SER A 87 7.39 7.72 13.54
CA SER A 87 8.05 8.23 12.32
C SER A 87 7.08 8.42 11.14
N ASN A 88 5.84 7.91 11.24
CA ASN A 88 4.85 7.89 10.15
C ASN A 88 3.47 8.39 10.61
N PRO A 89 3.40 9.59 11.20
CA PRO A 89 2.17 10.10 11.81
C PRO A 89 1.05 10.30 10.79
N ASN A 90 1.37 10.67 9.54
CA ASN A 90 0.33 10.92 8.53
C ASN A 90 -0.23 9.61 7.99
N ILE A 91 0.59 8.56 7.87
CA ILE A 91 0.11 7.23 7.50
C ILE A 91 -0.81 6.66 8.58
N THR A 92 -0.42 6.76 9.86
CA THR A 92 -1.28 6.29 10.96
C THR A 92 -2.57 7.11 11.04
N LYS A 93 -2.51 8.42 10.82
CA LYS A 93 -3.68 9.29 10.73
C LYS A 93 -4.60 8.89 9.57
N LEU A 94 -4.06 8.58 8.39
CA LEU A 94 -4.84 8.08 7.25
C LEU A 94 -5.64 6.83 7.63
N TRP A 95 -5.04 5.88 8.35
CA TRP A 95 -5.75 4.67 8.79
C TRP A 95 -6.98 5.00 9.63
N TRP A 96 -6.83 5.87 10.63
CA TRP A 96 -7.90 6.18 11.57
C TRP A 96 -8.92 7.16 11.01
N ASP A 97 -8.51 8.03 10.08
CA ASP A 97 -9.45 8.85 9.32
C ASP A 97 -10.32 7.99 8.42
N VAL A 98 -9.76 6.98 7.74
CA VAL A 98 -10.55 6.03 6.96
C VAL A 98 -11.47 5.21 7.88
N ASP A 99 -10.98 4.72 9.01
CA ASP A 99 -11.79 3.98 9.99
C ASP A 99 -13.03 4.78 10.44
N ARG A 100 -12.82 6.03 10.87
CA ARG A 100 -13.88 6.95 11.29
C ARG A 100 -14.88 7.19 10.16
N THR A 101 -14.37 7.46 8.97
CA THR A 101 -15.18 7.81 7.79
C THR A 101 -16.02 6.63 7.30
N VAL A 102 -15.48 5.41 7.34
CA VAL A 102 -16.22 4.16 7.04
C VAL A 102 -17.34 3.94 8.07
N LYS A 103 -17.02 4.03 9.36
CA LYS A 103 -18.01 3.83 10.44
C LYS A 103 -19.14 4.85 10.34
N GLU A 104 -18.83 6.10 10.06
CA GLU A 104 -19.82 7.16 9.86
C GLU A 104 -20.72 6.87 8.64
N ALA A 105 -20.14 6.49 7.49
CA ALA A 105 -20.91 6.11 6.30
C ALA A 105 -21.88 4.95 6.57
N VAL A 106 -21.43 3.92 7.30
CA VAL A 106 -22.25 2.74 7.64
C VAL A 106 -23.33 3.09 8.66
N ARG A 107 -22.99 3.85 9.71
CA ARG A 107 -23.91 4.20 10.80
C ARG A 107 -25.00 5.17 10.34
N LEU A 108 -24.60 6.26 9.70
CA LEU A 108 -25.51 7.33 9.28
C LEU A 108 -26.13 7.08 7.90
N ARG A 109 -25.64 6.06 7.18
CA ARG A 109 -26.05 5.72 5.81
C ARG A 109 -25.98 6.91 4.86
N THR A 110 -24.89 7.66 4.96
CA THR A 110 -24.66 8.90 4.21
C THR A 110 -23.37 8.80 3.39
N LEU A 111 -23.15 9.81 2.54
CA LEU A 111 -21.87 10.05 1.88
C LEU A 111 -20.93 10.74 2.86
N THR A 112 -19.75 10.16 3.04
CA THR A 112 -18.62 10.73 3.77
C THR A 112 -17.39 10.74 2.87
N LYS A 113 -16.36 11.53 3.23
CA LYS A 113 -15.18 11.71 2.38
C LYS A 113 -13.93 11.92 3.21
N THR A 114 -12.82 11.36 2.77
CA THR A 114 -11.50 11.58 3.35
C THR A 114 -10.41 11.38 2.31
N HIS A 115 -9.34 12.19 2.32
CA HIS A 115 -8.18 12.03 1.41
C HIS A 115 -8.53 11.86 -0.08
N GLY A 116 -9.56 12.56 -0.56
CA GLY A 116 -10.02 12.43 -1.96
C GLY A 116 -10.80 11.15 -2.28
N ILE A 117 -11.16 10.35 -1.28
CA ILE A 117 -11.90 9.09 -1.39
C ILE A 117 -13.31 9.30 -0.86
N ASN A 118 -14.32 8.90 -1.63
CA ASN A 118 -15.71 8.95 -1.22
C ASN A 118 -16.12 7.61 -0.62
N LEU A 119 -16.86 7.64 0.49
CA LEU A 119 -17.37 6.46 1.17
C LEU A 119 -18.86 6.63 1.39
N TYR A 120 -19.66 5.66 0.98
CA TYR A 120 -21.12 5.78 1.11
C TYR A 120 -21.81 4.44 1.24
N TYR A 121 -22.95 4.46 1.93
CA TYR A 121 -23.83 3.30 2.02
C TYR A 121 -24.94 3.41 0.98
N GLN A 122 -25.17 2.34 0.21
CA GLN A 122 -26.27 2.28 -0.74
C GLN A 122 -26.76 0.83 -0.89
N ARG A 123 -28.07 0.62 -0.76
CA ARG A 123 -28.76 -0.66 -1.04
C ARG A 123 -28.09 -1.88 -0.38
N GLY A 124 -27.73 -1.78 0.90
CA GLY A 124 -27.12 -2.89 1.61
C GLY A 124 -25.62 -3.07 1.37
N MET A 125 -24.96 -2.14 0.68
CA MET A 125 -23.52 -2.16 0.42
C MET A 125 -22.86 -0.90 0.97
N LEU A 126 -21.65 -1.04 1.48
CA LEU A 126 -20.71 0.07 1.63
C LEU A 126 -19.88 0.13 0.35
N PHE A 127 -19.77 1.32 -0.22
CA PHE A 127 -18.89 1.61 -1.34
C PHE A 127 -17.74 2.50 -0.89
N ILE A 128 -16.54 2.20 -1.35
CA ILE A 128 -15.37 3.08 -1.31
C ILE A 128 -15.00 3.41 -2.75
N GLU A 129 -15.26 4.64 -3.15
CA GLU A 129 -14.99 5.15 -4.50
C GLU A 129 -13.65 5.90 -4.51
N LEU A 130 -12.75 5.41 -5.35
CA LEU A 130 -11.38 5.88 -5.50
C LEU A 130 -11.30 7.05 -6.49
N PRO A 131 -10.21 7.83 -6.50
CA PRO A 131 -10.05 8.95 -7.44
C PRO A 131 -10.12 8.53 -8.92
N SER A 132 -9.82 7.27 -9.25
CA SER A 132 -9.96 6.68 -10.59
C SER A 132 -11.42 6.47 -11.01
N GLY A 133 -12.39 6.57 -10.08
CA GLY A 133 -13.79 6.19 -10.27
C GLY A 133 -14.09 4.71 -9.95
N ARG A 134 -13.08 3.88 -9.67
CA ARG A 134 -13.28 2.50 -9.21
C ARG A 134 -14.04 2.49 -7.88
N LYS A 135 -14.97 1.54 -7.73
CA LYS A 135 -15.74 1.32 -6.50
C LYS A 135 -15.41 -0.03 -5.88
N LEU A 136 -14.87 -0.03 -4.67
CA LEU A 136 -14.77 -1.22 -3.83
C LEU A 136 -16.10 -1.41 -3.11
N SER A 137 -16.62 -2.63 -3.11
CA SER A 137 -17.95 -2.93 -2.58
C SER A 137 -17.86 -3.91 -1.41
N TYR A 138 -18.51 -3.59 -0.31
CA TYR A 138 -18.54 -4.40 0.90
C TYR A 138 -20.00 -4.74 1.24
N VAL A 139 -20.34 -6.03 1.23
CA VAL A 139 -21.72 -6.51 1.29
C VAL A 139 -22.24 -6.51 2.72
N LYS A 140 -23.44 -5.97 2.94
CA LYS A 140 -24.14 -5.91 4.25
C LYS A 140 -23.23 -5.50 5.40
N PRO A 141 -22.62 -4.30 5.32
CA PRO A 141 -21.72 -3.81 6.34
C PRO A 141 -22.49 -3.60 7.66
N LYS A 142 -21.85 -3.94 8.78
CA LYS A 142 -22.35 -3.71 10.14
C LYS A 142 -21.24 -3.16 11.01
N ILE A 143 -21.61 -2.44 12.06
CA ILE A 143 -20.70 -2.09 13.15
C ILE A 143 -20.91 -3.11 14.25
N GLU A 144 -19.85 -3.80 14.65
CA GLU A 144 -19.85 -4.82 15.69
C GLU A 144 -18.69 -4.55 16.67
N GLN A 145 -18.75 -5.17 17.84
CA GLN A 145 -17.67 -5.05 18.83
C GLN A 145 -16.52 -5.99 18.44
N ASN A 146 -15.32 -5.45 18.37
CA ASN A 146 -14.10 -6.20 18.11
C ASN A 146 -13.61 -6.95 19.37
N LYS A 147 -12.65 -7.85 19.18
CA LYS A 147 -12.03 -8.64 20.26
C LYS A 147 -11.34 -7.82 21.36
N PHE A 148 -11.11 -6.53 21.14
CA PHE A 148 -10.49 -5.59 22.08
C PHE A 148 -11.52 -4.66 22.74
N GLY A 149 -12.81 -4.91 22.54
CA GLY A 149 -13.91 -4.14 23.13
C GLY A 149 -14.29 -2.85 22.38
N GLY A 150 -13.57 -2.48 21.33
CA GLY A 150 -13.87 -1.31 20.49
C GLY A 150 -14.82 -1.64 19.32
N GLU A 151 -15.26 -0.64 18.57
CA GLU A 151 -16.06 -0.86 17.36
C GLU A 151 -15.18 -1.24 16.15
N SER A 152 -15.64 -2.18 15.33
CA SER A 152 -15.10 -2.51 14.01
C SER A 152 -16.24 -2.64 12.99
N VAL A 153 -15.88 -2.61 11.70
CA VAL A 153 -16.86 -2.77 10.61
C VAL A 153 -16.71 -4.17 10.04
N THR A 154 -17.80 -4.93 10.00
CA THR A 154 -17.83 -6.26 9.42
C THR A 154 -18.69 -6.29 8.16
N TYR A 155 -18.36 -7.16 7.21
CA TYR A 155 -19.11 -7.31 5.96
C TYR A 155 -19.12 -8.78 5.52
N GLU A 156 -20.05 -9.15 4.65
CA GLU A 156 -20.13 -10.49 4.07
C GLU A 156 -19.22 -10.61 2.83
N GLY A 157 -18.47 -11.70 2.74
CA GLY A 157 -17.59 -11.96 1.60
C GLY A 157 -16.89 -13.31 1.70
N THR A 158 -16.04 -13.61 0.72
CA THR A 158 -15.19 -14.81 0.73
C THR A 158 -13.99 -14.60 1.63
N GLY A 159 -13.95 -15.30 2.77
CA GLY A 159 -12.84 -15.22 3.69
C GLY A 159 -11.68 -16.16 3.33
N ASN A 160 -10.71 -16.28 4.23
CA ASN A 160 -9.49 -17.09 4.01
C ASN A 160 -9.80 -18.59 3.86
N THR A 161 -10.92 -19.05 4.43
CA THR A 161 -11.42 -20.42 4.30
C THR A 161 -12.04 -20.71 2.93
N LYS A 162 -12.06 -19.73 2.01
CA LYS A 162 -12.79 -19.74 0.73
C LYS A 162 -14.30 -19.94 0.86
N LYS A 163 -14.85 -19.77 2.06
CA LYS A 163 -16.30 -19.81 2.33
C LYS A 163 -16.86 -18.39 2.43
N TRP A 164 -18.17 -18.28 2.19
CA TRP A 164 -18.90 -17.04 2.46
C TRP A 164 -19.06 -16.87 3.96
N GLU A 165 -18.46 -15.83 4.52
CA GLU A 165 -18.45 -15.55 5.96
C GLU A 165 -18.53 -14.05 6.24
N ARG A 166 -18.70 -13.70 7.52
CA ARG A 166 -18.63 -12.31 7.98
C ARG A 166 -17.18 -11.98 8.31
N ILE A 167 -16.61 -11.06 7.56
CA ILE A 167 -15.22 -10.64 7.62
C ILE A 167 -15.14 -9.37 8.45
N GLU A 168 -14.33 -9.38 9.50
CA GLU A 168 -13.99 -8.19 10.26
C GLU A 168 -12.97 -7.32 9.50
N SER A 169 -13.15 -6.01 9.57
CA SER A 169 -12.25 -5.01 9.01
C SER A 169 -12.18 -3.76 9.88
N TYR A 170 -11.11 -3.00 9.66
CA TYR A 170 -10.72 -1.83 10.44
C TYR A 170 -9.88 -0.92 9.54
N GLY A 171 -9.71 0.34 9.95
CA GLY A 171 -9.02 1.39 9.16
C GLY A 171 -7.85 0.90 8.30
N PRO A 172 -6.75 0.40 8.90
CA PRO A 172 -5.60 -0.10 8.17
C PRO A 172 -5.89 -1.14 7.07
N LYS A 173 -6.82 -2.09 7.31
CA LYS A 173 -7.24 -3.09 6.29
C LYS A 173 -8.06 -2.46 5.16
N PHE A 174 -8.85 -1.42 5.43
CA PHE A 174 -9.48 -0.65 4.36
C PHE A 174 -8.43 0.15 3.57
N VAL A 175 -7.47 0.76 4.24
CA VAL A 175 -6.37 1.49 3.57
C VAL A 175 -5.55 0.55 2.68
N GLU A 176 -5.27 -0.68 3.12
CA GLU A 176 -4.63 -1.70 2.30
C GLU A 176 -5.39 -1.94 0.99
N ASN A 177 -6.69 -2.24 1.08
CA ASN A 177 -7.54 -2.47 -0.10
C ASN A 177 -7.57 -1.24 -1.03
N ILE A 178 -7.66 -0.03 -0.45
CA ILE A 178 -7.64 1.24 -1.20
C ILE A 178 -6.33 1.38 -1.97
N VAL A 179 -5.18 1.19 -1.32
CA VAL A 179 -3.88 1.34 -1.95
C VAL A 179 -3.66 0.28 -3.02
N GLN A 180 -3.99 -0.98 -2.74
CA GLN A 180 -3.89 -2.06 -3.74
C GLN A 180 -4.75 -1.77 -4.97
N ALA A 181 -5.97 -1.29 -4.77
CA ALA A 181 -6.87 -0.95 -5.87
C ALA A 181 -6.38 0.25 -6.69
N ILE A 182 -5.84 1.29 -6.04
CA ILE A 182 -5.21 2.43 -6.73
C ILE A 182 -3.97 1.96 -7.53
N SER A 183 -3.11 1.12 -6.95
CA SER A 183 -1.96 0.56 -7.67
C SER A 183 -2.41 -0.23 -8.90
N ARG A 184 -3.50 -1.00 -8.81
CA ARG A 184 -4.05 -1.72 -9.96
C ARG A 184 -4.59 -0.77 -11.03
N ASP A 185 -5.22 0.34 -10.63
CA ASP A 185 -5.73 1.34 -11.57
C ASP A 185 -4.59 2.12 -12.26
N ILE A 186 -3.49 2.37 -11.56
CA ILE A 186 -2.26 2.93 -12.14
C ILE A 186 -1.68 1.98 -13.19
N LEU A 187 -1.53 0.69 -12.87
CA LEU A 187 -1.04 -0.31 -13.82
C LEU A 187 -1.95 -0.42 -15.05
N ALA A 188 -3.27 -0.44 -14.86
CA ALA A 188 -4.23 -0.46 -15.97
C ALA A 188 -4.15 0.79 -16.85
N TYR A 189 -3.87 1.96 -16.25
CA TYR A 189 -3.61 3.19 -17.00
C TYR A 189 -2.32 3.10 -17.82
N ALA A 190 -1.23 2.57 -17.24
CA ALA A 190 0.03 2.34 -17.95
C ALA A 190 -0.16 1.36 -19.13
N MET A 191 -0.87 0.25 -18.93
CA MET A 191 -1.24 -0.69 -20.00
C MET A 191 -2.02 -0.02 -21.13
N LYS A 192 -2.94 0.90 -20.79
CA LYS A 192 -3.70 1.67 -21.79
C LYS A 192 -2.81 2.64 -22.57
N THR A 193 -1.82 3.25 -21.91
CA THR A 193 -0.82 4.12 -22.54
C THR A 193 0.05 3.30 -23.52
N LEU A 194 0.50 2.13 -23.09
CA LEU A 194 1.33 1.20 -23.85
C LEU A 194 0.54 0.23 -24.74
N ARG A 195 -0.75 0.50 -25.02
CA ARG A 195 -1.61 -0.39 -25.81
C ARG A 195 -1.15 -0.64 -27.26
N HIS A 196 -0.16 0.13 -27.72
CA HIS A 196 0.46 -0.01 -29.03
C HIS A 196 1.61 -1.04 -29.02
N CYS A 197 2.07 -1.45 -27.83
CA CYS A 197 3.02 -2.53 -27.64
C CYS A 197 2.30 -3.88 -27.55
N PHE A 198 3.04 -4.97 -27.81
CA PHE A 198 2.52 -6.32 -27.60
C PHE A 198 2.73 -6.74 -26.13
N ILE A 199 1.75 -6.43 -25.28
CA ILE A 199 1.76 -6.80 -23.86
C ILE A 199 1.41 -8.28 -23.73
N CYS A 200 2.40 -9.13 -23.44
CA CYS A 200 2.23 -10.57 -23.28
C CYS A 200 1.59 -10.94 -21.94
N GLY A 201 1.79 -10.11 -20.92
CA GLY A 201 1.26 -10.35 -19.58
C GLY A 201 1.67 -9.26 -18.60
N HIS A 202 1.20 -9.42 -17.37
CA HIS A 202 1.62 -8.59 -16.25
C HIS A 202 1.73 -9.47 -15.00
N VAL A 203 2.71 -9.20 -14.14
CA VAL A 203 2.94 -9.92 -12.88
C VAL A 203 3.14 -8.89 -11.79
N HIS A 204 2.29 -8.90 -10.76
CA HIS A 204 2.25 -7.83 -9.76
C HIS A 204 2.14 -6.43 -10.41
N ASP A 205 3.19 -5.61 -10.30
CA ASP A 205 3.36 -4.28 -10.86
C ASP A 205 4.21 -4.24 -12.14
N GLU A 206 4.66 -5.40 -12.65
CA GLU A 206 5.46 -5.56 -13.86
C GLU A 206 4.60 -5.74 -15.12
N LEU A 207 5.04 -5.17 -16.25
CA LEU A 207 4.52 -5.44 -17.59
C LEU A 207 5.55 -6.21 -18.41
N ILE A 208 5.10 -7.30 -19.05
CA ILE A 208 5.92 -8.11 -19.97
C ILE A 208 5.52 -7.72 -21.39
N ILE A 209 6.47 -7.17 -22.14
CA ILE A 209 6.26 -6.66 -23.49
C ILE A 209 7.21 -7.37 -24.46
N GLU A 210 6.66 -7.99 -25.51
CA GLU A 210 7.46 -8.42 -26.65
C GLU A 210 7.59 -7.25 -27.63
N SER A 211 8.80 -7.01 -28.12
CA SER A 211 9.06 -5.90 -29.03
C SER A 211 10.23 -6.21 -29.96
N SER A 212 10.34 -5.43 -31.04
CA SER A 212 11.51 -5.51 -31.92
C SER A 212 12.77 -5.01 -31.21
N MET A 213 13.93 -5.57 -31.54
CA MET A 213 15.25 -5.22 -30.96
C MET A 213 15.63 -3.73 -30.98
N GLY A 214 14.95 -2.90 -31.77
CA GLY A 214 15.18 -1.46 -31.83
C GLY A 214 14.32 -0.61 -30.88
N VAL A 215 13.41 -1.22 -30.11
CA VAL A 215 12.57 -0.47 -29.15
C VAL A 215 13.43 -0.05 -27.96
N SER A 216 13.36 1.23 -27.61
CA SER A 216 14.06 1.77 -26.44
C SER A 216 13.34 1.37 -25.15
N LEU A 217 14.02 0.61 -24.28
CA LEU A 217 13.57 0.32 -22.92
C LEU A 217 13.24 1.60 -22.14
N GLU A 218 14.12 2.60 -22.21
CA GLU A 218 13.93 3.90 -21.54
C GLU A 218 12.61 4.57 -21.96
N SER A 219 12.27 4.52 -23.26
CA SER A 219 11.01 5.08 -23.77
C SER A 219 9.78 4.32 -23.26
N VAL A 220 9.89 3.01 -23.02
CA VAL A 220 8.82 2.21 -22.42
C VAL A 220 8.67 2.54 -20.93
N CYS A 221 9.77 2.61 -20.19
CA CYS A 221 9.79 2.99 -18.77
C CYS A 221 9.24 4.40 -18.56
N GLU A 222 9.62 5.38 -19.39
CA GLU A 222 9.10 6.75 -19.33
C GLU A 222 7.57 6.76 -19.47
N GLN A 223 7.04 6.00 -20.44
CA GLN A 223 5.60 5.90 -20.68
C GLN A 223 4.85 5.18 -19.55
N MET A 224 5.43 4.10 -19.02
CA MET A 224 4.86 3.36 -17.89
C MET A 224 4.85 4.20 -16.60
N GLY A 225 5.88 5.03 -16.40
CA GLY A 225 6.01 5.95 -15.26
C GLY A 225 5.12 7.19 -15.34
N ARG A 226 4.27 7.35 -16.37
CA ARG A 226 3.39 8.53 -16.48
C ARG A 226 2.29 8.52 -15.44
N THR A 227 2.25 9.57 -14.62
CA THR A 227 1.21 9.77 -13.62
C THR A 227 -0.17 9.96 -14.25
N PRO A 228 -1.18 9.17 -13.84
CA PRO A 228 -2.54 9.35 -14.33
C PRO A 228 -3.12 10.72 -13.95
N PRO A 229 -3.99 11.33 -14.79
CA PRO A 229 -4.58 12.65 -14.52
C PRO A 229 -5.39 12.76 -13.23
N TRP A 230 -5.87 11.63 -12.70
CA TRP A 230 -6.64 11.53 -11.45
C TRP A 230 -5.76 11.37 -10.20
N MET A 231 -4.43 11.28 -10.33
CA MET A 231 -3.44 11.21 -9.24
C MET A 231 -2.32 12.23 -9.41
N LYS A 232 -2.65 13.46 -9.80
CA LYS A 232 -1.67 14.53 -10.01
C LYS A 232 -0.76 14.71 -8.80
N GLY A 233 0.54 14.84 -9.04
CA GLY A 233 1.57 15.02 -8.01
C GLY A 233 2.18 13.71 -7.50
N LEU A 234 1.62 12.54 -7.82
CA LEU A 234 2.28 11.27 -7.52
C LEU A 234 3.48 11.09 -8.45
N SER A 235 4.69 11.10 -7.91
CA SER A 235 5.90 10.77 -8.65
C SER A 235 5.99 9.26 -8.87
N LEU A 236 5.76 8.81 -10.10
CA LEU A 236 5.88 7.41 -10.50
C LEU A 236 7.18 7.22 -11.28
N ARG A 237 7.80 6.06 -11.08
CA ARG A 237 8.96 5.60 -11.83
C ARG A 237 8.73 4.16 -12.23
N ALA A 238 9.18 3.82 -13.42
CA ALA A 238 9.29 2.44 -13.86
C ALA A 238 10.77 2.13 -14.03
N ASP A 239 11.16 0.93 -13.67
CA ASP A 239 12.46 0.34 -13.97
C ASP A 239 12.19 -0.94 -14.78
N GLY A 240 13.19 -1.39 -15.53
CA GLY A 240 13.03 -2.55 -16.40
C GLY A 240 14.35 -3.07 -16.94
N TYR A 241 14.27 -4.19 -17.62
CA TYR A 241 15.41 -4.82 -18.26
C TYR A 241 14.97 -5.55 -19.53
N GLU A 242 15.93 -5.85 -20.41
CA GLU A 242 15.70 -6.58 -21.65
C GLU A 242 16.21 -8.01 -21.52
N THR A 243 15.43 -8.97 -22.03
CA THR A 243 15.82 -10.39 -22.02
C THR A 243 15.14 -11.12 -23.17
N MET A 244 15.82 -12.15 -23.71
CA MET A 244 15.26 -13.01 -24.76
C MET A 244 14.24 -14.03 -24.22
N PHE A 245 14.18 -14.20 -22.90
CA PHE A 245 13.25 -15.09 -22.21
C PHE A 245 12.93 -14.54 -20.82
N TYR A 246 11.66 -14.69 -20.41
CA TYR A 246 11.21 -14.24 -19.11
C TYR A 246 12.05 -14.87 -18.00
N LYS A 247 12.56 -14.03 -17.10
CA LYS A 247 13.24 -14.43 -15.86
C LYS A 247 12.51 -13.74 -14.72
N LYS A 248 12.36 -14.43 -13.61
CA LYS A 248 11.83 -13.79 -12.41
C LYS A 248 13.01 -13.16 -11.68
N ASP A 249 13.03 -11.83 -11.58
CA ASP A 249 13.89 -11.10 -10.63
C ASP A 249 13.28 -11.09 -9.22
#